data_AF-X0ZR82-F1
#
_entry.id   AF-X0ZR82-F1
#
_cell.length_a   1.000
_cell.length_b   1.000
_cell.length_c   1.000
_cell.angle_alpha   90.00
_cell.angle_beta   90.00
_cell.angle_gamma   90.00
#
_symmetry.space_group_name_H-M   'P 1'
#
loop_
_entity.id
_entity.type
_entity.pdbx_description
1 polymer ?
#
loop_
_entity_poly.entity_id
_entity_poly.type
_entity_poly.pdbx_seq_one_letter_code
_entity_poly.pdbx_strand_id
1 'polypeptide(L)'
;AVKIGNPISWKKSIRGIEWSRGVVEEVSEQQIMDAKAMVDQAGIGAEPASCCSVAGIKKLVRSGIIDKEDKVVAILTGSLLKDPDAVVNYHLGKLKGIESTYVNRPIQIEPSLEAIRKALD
;
A
#
# COMPACT_ATOMS: atom_id res chain seq x y z
N ALA A 1 -3.73 -0.69 -9.76
CA ALA A 1 -2.63 0.32 -9.66
C ALA A 1 -1.56 0.06 -10.73
N VAL A 2 -0.88 1.10 -11.24
CA VAL A 2 -0.01 1.10 -12.43
C VAL A 2 -0.61 0.36 -13.64
N LYS A 3 -1.55 1.02 -14.34
CA LYS A 3 -2.25 0.45 -15.50
C LYS A 3 -1.45 0.65 -16.79
N ILE A 4 -0.36 -0.11 -16.95
CA ILE A 4 0.49 -0.06 -18.15
C ILE A 4 0.67 -1.49 -18.69
N GLY A 5 0.01 -1.82 -19.81
CA GLY A 5 0.12 -3.14 -20.45
C GLY A 5 1.32 -3.31 -21.39
N ASN A 6 1.89 -2.22 -21.91
CA ASN A 6 3.06 -2.23 -22.80
C ASN A 6 4.06 -1.13 -22.40
N PRO A 7 4.92 -1.38 -21.41
CA PRO A 7 5.83 -0.35 -20.88
C PRO A 7 6.88 0.05 -21.92
N ILE A 8 6.88 1.34 -22.30
CA ILE A 8 7.77 1.90 -23.34
C ILE A 8 9.25 1.62 -23.05
N SER A 9 9.65 1.65 -21.77
CA SER A 9 11.04 1.49 -21.34
C SER A 9 11.42 0.06 -20.94
N TRP A 10 10.64 -0.97 -21.30
CA TRP A 10 10.87 -2.35 -20.83
C TRP A 10 12.29 -2.88 -21.11
N LYS A 11 12.88 -2.56 -22.27
CA LYS A 11 14.28 -2.94 -22.60
C LYS A 11 15.30 -2.32 -21.65
N LYS A 12 15.05 -1.13 -21.11
CA LYS A 12 15.91 -0.51 -20.09
C LYS A 12 15.72 -1.20 -18.75
N SER A 13 14.48 -1.54 -18.39
CA SER A 13 14.17 -2.25 -17.15
C SER A 13 14.83 -3.63 -17.10
N ILE A 14 14.74 -4.44 -18.18
CA ILE A 14 15.38 -5.76 -18.27
C ILE A 14 16.90 -5.65 -18.05
N ARG A 15 17.55 -4.71 -18.72
CA ARG A 15 18.98 -4.45 -18.54
C ARG A 15 19.34 -4.10 -17.09
N GLY A 16 18.50 -3.30 -16.43
CA GLY A 16 18.70 -2.95 -15.02
C GLY A 16 18.57 -4.14 -14.09
N ILE A 17 17.58 -5.00 -14.34
CA ILE A 17 17.35 -6.25 -13.59
C ILE A 17 18.52 -7.22 -13.77
N GLU A 18 18.97 -7.45 -15.01
CA GLU A 18 20.10 -8.33 -15.32
C GLU A 18 21.39 -7.82 -14.65
N TRP A 19 21.66 -6.51 -14.75
CA TRP A 19 22.84 -5.88 -14.17
C TRP A 19 22.86 -5.98 -12.63
N SER A 20 21.72 -5.77 -11.97
CA SER A 20 21.61 -5.87 -10.52
C SER A 20 21.41 -7.29 -10.00
N ARG A 21 21.24 -8.28 -10.89
CA ARG A 21 20.74 -9.63 -10.56
C ARG A 21 19.44 -9.57 -9.75
N GLY A 22 18.59 -8.60 -10.09
CA GLY A 22 17.34 -8.35 -9.41
C GLY A 22 16.26 -9.35 -9.79
N VAL A 23 15.10 -9.19 -9.15
CA VAL A 23 13.89 -9.97 -9.41
C VAL A 23 12.75 -9.05 -9.81
N VAL A 24 11.78 -9.62 -10.53
CA VAL A 24 10.49 -9.00 -10.82
C VAL A 24 9.42 -9.78 -10.08
N GLU A 25 8.50 -9.05 -9.46
CA GLU A 25 7.41 -9.65 -8.70
C GLU A 25 6.12 -8.88 -8.97
N GLU A 26 5.00 -9.61 -8.98
CA GLU A 26 3.66 -9.06 -9.10
C GLU A 26 2.89 -9.17 -7.78
N VAL A 27 1.99 -8.22 -7.56
CA VAL A 27 1.12 -8.17 -6.40
C VAL A 27 -0.30 -7.81 -6.82
N SER A 28 -1.28 -8.36 -6.11
CA SER A 28 -2.69 -8.10 -6.38
C SER A 28 -3.11 -6.70 -5.91
N GLU A 29 -4.23 -6.20 -6.42
CA GLU A 29 -4.80 -4.94 -5.95
C GLU A 29 -5.12 -4.98 -4.44
N GLN A 30 -5.55 -6.15 -3.93
CA GLN A 30 -5.74 -6.38 -2.50
C GLN A 30 -4.45 -6.15 -1.70
N GLN A 31 -3.35 -6.79 -2.12
CA GLN A 31 -2.05 -6.65 -1.46
C GLN A 31 -1.54 -5.21 -1.49
N ILE A 32 -1.79 -4.49 -2.58
CA ILE A 32 -1.43 -3.08 -2.71
C ILE A 32 -2.22 -2.22 -1.72
N MET A 33 -3.54 -2.42 -1.61
CA MET A 33 -4.39 -1.64 -0.71
C MET A 33 -4.10 -1.93 0.77
N ASP A 34 -3.78 -3.17 1.12
CA ASP A 34 -3.35 -3.52 2.47
C ASP A 34 -1.99 -2.92 2.82
N ALA A 35 -1.02 -2.98 1.91
CA ALA A 35 0.28 -2.34 2.10
C ALA A 35 0.14 -0.83 2.23
N LYS A 36 -0.75 -0.22 1.44
CA LYS A 36 -1.09 1.20 1.52
C LYS A 36 -1.62 1.58 2.90
N ALA A 37 -2.60 0.84 3.43
CA ALA A 37 -3.15 1.10 4.76
C ALA A 37 -2.09 0.98 5.87
N MET A 38 -1.16 0.02 5.77
CA MET A 38 -0.03 -0.09 6.71
C MET A 38 0.95 1.08 6.61
N VAL A 39 1.27 1.53 5.40
CA VAL A 39 2.16 2.68 5.16
C VAL A 39 1.54 3.95 5.72
N ASP A 40 0.24 4.15 5.50
CA ASP A 40 -0.50 5.28 6.07
C ASP A 40 -0.54 5.22 7.61
N GLN A 41 -0.75 4.03 8.19
CA GLN A 41 -0.72 3.82 9.64
C GLN A 41 0.64 4.16 10.26
N ALA A 42 1.73 4.02 9.50
CA ALA A 42 3.08 4.43 9.91
C ALA A 42 3.33 5.95 9.76
N GLY A 43 2.31 6.73 9.37
CA GLY A 43 2.41 8.18 9.20
C GLY A 43 2.98 8.63 7.84
N ILE A 44 3.07 7.72 6.86
CA ILE A 44 3.63 8.01 5.54
C ILE A 44 2.50 8.06 4.51
N GLY A 45 2.22 9.25 3.97
CA GLY A 45 1.16 9.43 2.97
C GLY A 45 1.64 9.20 1.54
N ALA A 46 1.43 8.00 0.99
CA ALA A 46 1.74 7.67 -0.41
C ALA A 46 0.49 7.35 -1.25
N GLU A 47 0.56 7.37 -2.58
CA GLU A 47 -0.53 6.90 -3.46
C GLU A 47 -0.56 5.35 -3.55
N PRO A 48 -1.70 4.71 -3.89
CA PRO A 48 -1.78 3.24 -3.99
C PRO A 48 -0.72 2.61 -4.90
N ALA A 49 -0.41 3.23 -6.05
CA ALA A 49 0.63 2.73 -6.96
C ALA A 49 2.03 2.67 -6.33
N SER A 50 2.36 3.61 -5.44
CA SER A 50 3.63 3.64 -4.73
C SER A 50 3.77 2.47 -3.76
N CYS A 51 2.68 2.09 -3.10
CA CYS A 51 2.63 1.00 -2.12
C CYS A 51 2.76 -0.39 -2.73
N CYS A 52 2.76 -0.51 -4.07
CA CYS A 52 3.16 -1.72 -4.79
C CYS A 52 4.57 -2.18 -4.38
N SER A 53 5.50 -1.23 -4.17
CA SER A 53 6.86 -1.54 -3.70
C SER A 53 6.85 -2.27 -2.35
N VAL A 54 6.09 -1.76 -1.37
CA VAL A 54 5.97 -2.34 -0.03
C VAL A 54 5.24 -3.69 -0.06
N ALA A 55 4.17 -3.81 -0.86
CA ALA A 55 3.48 -5.08 -1.07
C ALA A 55 4.42 -6.15 -1.64
N GLY A 56 5.22 -5.78 -2.65
CA GLY A 56 6.23 -6.65 -3.27
C GLY A 56 7.30 -7.08 -2.29
N ILE A 57 7.86 -6.13 -1.51
CA ILE A 57 8.84 -6.43 -0.46
C ILE A 57 8.27 -7.44 0.55
N LYS A 58 7.05 -7.24 1.04
CA LYS A 58 6.40 -8.20 1.96
C LYS A 58 6.26 -9.59 1.33
N LYS A 59 5.98 -9.69 0.03
CA LYS A 59 5.91 -10.97 -0.69
C LYS A 59 7.29 -11.63 -0.80
N LEU A 60 8.32 -10.86 -1.15
CA LEU A 60 9.70 -11.33 -1.28
C LEU A 60 10.33 -11.75 0.06
N VAL A 61 10.00 -11.07 1.16
CA VAL A 61 10.39 -11.49 2.51
C VAL A 61 9.73 -12.81 2.89
N ARG A 62 8.43 -12.97 2.58
CA ARG A 62 7.73 -14.25 2.84
C ARG A 62 8.27 -15.42 2.03
N SER A 63 8.76 -15.18 0.81
CA SER A 63 9.37 -16.22 -0.02
C SER A 63 10.85 -16.47 0.28
N GLY A 64 11.47 -15.69 1.18
CA GLY A 64 12.88 -15.82 1.55
C GLY A 64 13.86 -15.27 0.51
N ILE A 65 13.38 -14.49 -0.48
CA ILE A 65 14.24 -13.81 -1.45
C ILE A 65 14.93 -12.59 -0.80
N ILE A 66 14.22 -11.89 0.09
CA ILE A 66 14.76 -10.84 0.95
C ILE A 66 14.84 -11.39 2.37
N ASP A 67 15.99 -11.29 3.02
CA ASP A 67 16.15 -11.71 4.41
C ASP A 67 15.52 -10.68 5.37
N LYS A 68 15.10 -11.11 6.56
CA LYS A 68 14.50 -10.21 7.56
C LYS A 68 15.49 -9.17 8.09
N GLU A 69 16.78 -9.47 8.05
CA GLU A 69 17.86 -8.59 8.48
C GLU A 69 18.38 -7.69 7.36
N ASP A 70 17.89 -7.84 6.12
CA ASP A 70 18.31 -7.02 5.00
C ASP A 70 17.86 -5.56 5.16
N LYS A 71 18.74 -4.64 4.76
CA LYS A 71 18.40 -3.22 4.65
C LYS A 71 17.71 -2.97 3.31
N VAL A 72 16.42 -2.68 3.36
CA VAL A 72 15.59 -2.48 2.17
C VAL A 72 15.19 -1.01 2.02
N VAL A 73 15.24 -0.49 0.80
CA VAL A 73 14.70 0.83 0.44
C VAL A 73 13.50 0.66 -0.48
N ALA A 74 12.33 1.12 -0.03
CA ALA A 74 11.11 1.19 -0.84
C ALA A 74 10.97 2.58 -1.46
N ILE A 75 10.75 2.65 -2.77
CA ILE A 75 10.55 3.92 -3.48
C ILE A 75 9.06 4.23 -3.56
N LEU A 76 8.64 5.32 -2.93
CA LEU A 76 7.27 5.81 -2.96
C LEU A 76 7.20 7.01 -3.92
N THR A 77 6.72 6.77 -5.14
CA THR A 77 6.83 7.72 -6.25
C THR A 77 5.80 8.85 -6.24
N GLY A 78 4.76 8.77 -5.42
CA GLY A 78 3.75 9.81 -5.36
C GLY A 78 3.03 9.93 -4.02
N SER A 79 2.54 11.13 -3.78
CA SER A 79 1.85 11.53 -2.55
C SER A 79 0.44 10.97 -2.46
N LEU A 80 0.01 10.70 -1.23
CA LEU A 80 -1.38 10.43 -0.85
C LEU A 80 -2.40 11.35 -1.54
N LEU A 81 -2.07 12.64 -1.68
CA LEU A 81 -3.01 13.66 -2.17
C LEU A 81 -3.37 13.52 -3.65
N LYS A 82 -2.70 12.63 -4.40
CA LYS A 82 -3.09 12.31 -5.79
C LYS A 82 -4.41 11.53 -5.87
N ASP A 83 -4.72 10.73 -4.85
CA ASP A 83 -5.91 9.87 -4.82
C ASP A 83 -6.41 9.70 -3.37
N PRO A 84 -6.94 10.77 -2.76
CA PRO A 84 -7.46 10.72 -1.40
C PRO A 84 -8.72 9.85 -1.28
N ASP A 85 -9.50 9.74 -2.37
CA ASP A 85 -10.73 8.96 -2.40
C ASP A 85 -10.47 7.47 -2.24
N ALA A 86 -9.37 6.94 -2.79
CA ALA A 86 -8.98 5.55 -2.58
C ALA A 86 -8.81 5.22 -1.08
N VAL A 87 -8.27 6.16 -0.29
CA VAL A 87 -8.06 5.96 1.15
C VAL A 87 -9.37 6.01 1.91
N VAL A 88 -10.19 7.03 1.66
CA VAL A 88 -11.51 7.15 2.30
C VAL A 88 -12.37 5.93 1.98
N ASN A 89 -12.44 5.52 0.72
CA ASN A 89 -13.25 4.39 0.30
C ASN A 89 -12.71 3.05 0.83
N TYR A 90 -11.39 2.89 1.00
CA TYR A 90 -10.83 1.69 1.65
C TYR A 90 -11.32 1.61 3.10
N HIS A 91 -11.12 2.65 3.91
CA HIS A 91 -11.50 2.57 5.32
C HIS A 91 -13.02 2.48 5.52
N LEU A 92 -13.82 3.05 4.62
CA LEU A 92 -15.28 2.91 4.62
C LEU A 92 -15.79 1.57 4.06
N GLY A 93 -14.92 0.69 3.53
CA GLY A 93 -15.33 -0.58 2.94
C GLY A 93 -16.11 -0.45 1.62
N LYS A 94 -15.86 0.61 0.85
CA LYS A 94 -16.59 0.96 -0.38
C LYS A 94 -15.83 0.56 -1.67
N LEU A 95 -14.59 0.09 -1.57
CA LEU A 95 -13.83 -0.35 -2.74
C LEU A 95 -14.33 -1.70 -3.26
N LYS A 96 -14.75 -1.73 -4.53
CA LYS A 96 -15.24 -2.96 -5.17
C LYS A 96 -14.10 -3.96 -5.35
N GLY A 97 -14.31 -5.21 -4.91
CA GLY A 97 -13.35 -6.29 -5.09
C GLY A 97 -12.12 -6.21 -4.16
N ILE A 98 -12.16 -5.31 -3.17
CA ILE A 98 -11.11 -5.16 -2.16
C ILE A 98 -11.74 -5.38 -0.79
N GLU A 99 -11.16 -6.31 -0.03
CA GLU A 99 -11.44 -6.47 1.38
C GLU A 99 -10.64 -5.42 2.17
N SER A 100 -11.31 -4.70 3.05
CA SER A 100 -10.65 -3.67 3.86
C SER A 100 -10.12 -4.30 5.14
N THR A 101 -8.96 -4.97 5.06
CA THR A 101 -8.39 -5.73 6.19
C THR A 101 -7.87 -4.83 7.31
N TYR A 102 -7.42 -3.61 6.99
CA TYR A 102 -6.83 -2.65 7.94
C TYR A 102 -7.69 -1.39 8.05
N VAL A 103 -8.98 -1.53 8.36
CA VAL A 103 -9.90 -0.38 8.45
C VAL A 103 -9.55 0.52 9.63
N ASN A 104 -9.76 1.82 9.45
CA ASN A 104 -9.77 2.79 10.52
C ASN A 104 -10.99 3.69 10.29
N ARG A 105 -12.16 3.21 10.70
CA ARG A 105 -13.43 3.88 10.44
C ARG A 105 -13.65 5.00 11.46
N PRO A 106 -14.15 6.17 11.02
CA PRO A 106 -14.71 7.13 11.96
C PRO A 106 -15.80 6.46 12.81
N ILE A 107 -15.71 6.63 14.12
CA ILE A 107 -16.74 6.19 15.06
C ILE A 107 -17.74 7.32 15.19
N GLN A 108 -18.98 7.08 14.75
CA GLN A 108 -20.07 8.05 14.91
C GLN A 108 -20.67 7.93 16.31
N ILE A 109 -20.77 9.07 17.00
CA ILE A 109 -21.27 9.16 18.38
C ILE A 109 -22.27 10.31 18.51
N GLU A 110 -23.08 10.27 19.56
CA GLU A 110 -23.95 11.38 19.95
C GLU A 110 -23.11 12.61 20.35
N PRO A 111 -23.61 13.85 20.14
CA PRO A 111 -22.89 15.09 20.46
C PRO A 111 -22.91 15.39 21.97
N SER A 112 -22.37 14.48 22.79
CA SER A 112 -22.32 14.59 24.25
C SER A 112 -20.96 14.17 24.82
N LEU A 113 -20.57 14.76 25.95
CA LEU A 113 -19.34 14.39 26.65
C LEU A 113 -19.33 12.92 27.08
N GLU A 114 -20.50 12.38 27.45
CA GLU A 114 -20.64 10.99 27.87
C GLU A 114 -20.37 10.02 26.72
N ALA A 115 -20.90 10.31 25.53
CA ALA A 115 -20.64 9.51 24.34
C ALA A 115 -19.16 9.58 23.89
N ILE A 116 -18.50 10.73 24.09
CA ILE A 116 -17.05 10.87 23.84
C ILE A 116 -16.24 9.98 24.79
N ARG A 117 -16.51 10.04 26.10
CA ARG A 117 -15.81 9.20 27.09
C ARG A 117 -15.93 7.72 26.77
N LYS A 118 -17.17 7.26 26.54
CA LYS A 118 -17.46 5.87 26.17
C LYS A 118 -16.75 5.40 24.90
N ALA A 119 -16.43 6.30 23.97
CA ALA A 119 -15.75 5.95 22.72
C ALA A 119 -14.22 5.97 22.82
N LEU A 120 -13.68 6.58 23.87
CA LEU A 120 -12.24 6.64 24.14
C LEU A 120 -11.77 5.55 25.11
N ASP A 121 -12.68 5.01 25.93
CA ASP A 121 -12.47 3.83 26.79
C ASP A 121 -12.43 2.53 25.98
#